data_AF-R9QYQ4-F1
#
_entry.id   AF-R9QYQ4-F1
#
_cell.length_a   1.000
_cell.length_b   1.000
_cell.length_c   1.000
_cell.angle_alpha   90.00
_cell.angle_beta   90.00
_cell.angle_gamma   90.00
#
_symmetry.space_group_name_H-M   'P 1'
#
loop_
_entity.id
_entity.type
_entity.pdbx_description
1 polymer ?
#
loop_
_entity_poly.entity_id
_entity_poly.type
_entity_poly.pdbx_seq_one_letter_code
_entity_poly.pdbx_strand_id
1 'polypeptide(L)'
;IDHLLAMEVIDEVHANGGKVESFVSYCGGLPAPEHSDNPLRYKFSRSPRGVLLNTLGQARFLLNSKTVEINAGGDLMKSARALDFLPGFALEGFANRDSIRYAELYGIAAEAHTVFRGTLRFSGYVRTIQALQKLGLIDPNPHPCLHPKGPEISWREFICSLVGLSHSDIFYENLLSKVSDCVGV
;
A
#
# COMPACT_ATOMS: atom_id res chain seq x y z
N ILE A 1 0.30 -12.15 17.50
CA ILE A 1 1.15 -13.23 16.93
C ILE A 1 2.47 -12.63 16.49
N ASP A 2 2.47 -11.65 15.59
CA ASP A 2 3.67 -10.88 15.19
C ASP A 2 4.51 -10.39 16.38
N HIS A 3 3.87 -9.81 17.41
CA HIS A 3 4.55 -9.39 18.64
C HIS A 3 5.17 -10.55 19.43
N LEU A 4 4.47 -11.68 19.51
CA LEU A 4 4.93 -12.85 20.27
C LEU A 4 6.16 -13.45 19.61
N LEU A 5 6.11 -13.64 18.29
CA LEU A 5 7.24 -14.16 17.50
C LEU A 5 8.44 -13.19 17.52
N ALA A 6 8.20 -11.88 17.47
CA ALA A 6 9.26 -10.90 17.57
C ALA A 6 9.95 -10.97 18.94
N MET A 7 9.17 -10.92 20.03
CA MET A 7 9.74 -10.94 21.38
C MET A 7 10.44 -12.25 21.72
N GLU A 8 9.89 -13.40 21.30
CA GLU A 8 10.53 -14.71 21.51
C GLU A 8 11.97 -14.73 20.97
N VAL A 9 12.17 -14.29 19.72
CA VAL A 9 13.50 -14.26 19.10
C VAL A 9 14.40 -13.20 19.74
N ILE A 10 13.85 -12.02 20.07
CA ILE A 10 14.63 -10.93 20.68
C ILE A 10 15.11 -11.33 22.08
N ASP A 11 14.22 -11.87 22.91
CA ASP A 11 14.53 -12.33 24.25
C ASP A 11 15.57 -13.47 24.22
N GLU A 12 15.47 -14.40 23.26
CA GLU A 12 16.47 -15.46 23.07
C GLU A 12 17.85 -14.88 22.71
N VAL A 13 17.92 -13.92 21.79
CA VAL A 13 19.18 -13.26 21.41
C VAL A 13 19.79 -12.54 22.62
N HIS A 14 18.99 -11.78 23.36
CA HIS A 14 19.46 -11.04 24.55
C HIS A 14 19.88 -11.98 25.69
N ALA A 15 19.16 -13.07 25.93
CA ALA A 15 19.52 -14.07 26.94
C ALA A 15 20.87 -14.74 26.68
N ASN A 16 21.25 -14.85 25.40
CA ASN A 16 22.56 -15.36 24.97
C ASN A 16 23.64 -14.25 24.83
N GLY A 17 23.35 -13.03 25.30
CA GLY A 17 24.29 -11.89 25.26
C GLY A 17 24.48 -11.27 23.87
N GLY A 18 23.61 -11.61 22.91
CA GLY A 18 23.59 -11.02 21.57
C GLY A 18 22.88 -9.67 21.52
N LYS A 19 22.91 -9.04 20.34
CA LYS A 19 22.21 -7.78 20.04
C LYS A 19 21.44 -7.91 18.73
N VAL A 20 20.30 -7.25 18.66
CA VAL A 20 19.45 -7.24 17.47
C VAL A 20 19.78 -6.00 16.64
N GLU A 21 20.69 -6.15 15.68
CA GLU A 21 21.14 -5.03 14.83
C GLU A 21 20.11 -4.62 13.76
N SER A 22 19.25 -5.56 13.34
CA SER A 22 18.27 -5.33 12.27
C SER A 22 16.97 -6.10 12.53
N PHE A 23 15.85 -5.38 12.54
CA PHE A 23 14.51 -5.92 12.63
C PHE A 23 13.71 -5.59 11.36
N VAL A 24 13.34 -6.61 10.60
CA VAL A 24 12.52 -6.48 9.38
C VAL A 24 11.36 -7.46 9.46
N SER A 25 10.13 -6.95 9.42
CA SER A 25 8.93 -7.76 9.51
C SER A 25 7.94 -7.41 8.40
N TYR A 26 7.46 -8.42 7.69
CA TYR A 26 6.44 -8.31 6.66
C TYR A 26 5.24 -9.19 6.99
N CYS A 27 4.03 -8.69 6.71
CA CYS A 27 2.82 -9.48 6.88
C CYS A 27 1.76 -9.09 5.84
N GLY A 28 0.93 -10.04 5.42
CA GLY A 28 -0.21 -9.77 4.55
C GLY A 28 -1.22 -10.92 4.59
N GLY A 29 -2.49 -10.59 4.78
CA GLY A 29 -3.59 -11.51 4.54
C GLY A 29 -3.98 -11.46 3.07
N LEU A 30 -3.60 -12.47 2.29
CA LEU A 30 -3.82 -12.55 0.85
C LEU A 30 -4.77 -13.71 0.52
N PRO A 31 -5.50 -13.68 -0.60
CA PRO A 31 -6.16 -14.88 -1.11
C PRO A 31 -5.11 -15.96 -1.40
N ALA A 32 -5.53 -17.23 -1.41
CA ALA A 32 -4.70 -18.29 -1.97
C ALA A 32 -4.35 -17.95 -3.44
N PRO A 33 -3.16 -18.32 -3.95
CA PRO A 33 -2.70 -17.93 -5.28
C PRO A 33 -3.69 -18.22 -6.42
N GLU A 34 -4.34 -19.38 -6.38
CA GLU A 34 -5.37 -19.84 -7.31
C GLU A 34 -6.65 -18.97 -7.29
N HIS A 35 -6.80 -18.11 -6.30
CA HIS A 35 -7.91 -17.17 -6.14
C HIS A 35 -7.49 -15.70 -6.33
N SER A 36 -6.27 -15.46 -6.83
CA SER A 36 -5.71 -14.13 -7.02
C SER A 36 -5.92 -13.54 -8.43
N ASP A 37 -6.65 -14.22 -9.31
CA ASP A 37 -6.90 -13.73 -10.67
C ASP A 37 -7.97 -12.61 -10.70
N ASN A 38 -7.55 -11.40 -10.35
CA ASN A 38 -8.32 -10.17 -10.48
C ASN A 38 -7.35 -8.96 -10.56
N PRO A 39 -7.81 -7.77 -10.98
CA PRO A 39 -6.93 -6.61 -11.20
C PRO A 39 -6.09 -6.19 -9.98
N LEU A 40 -6.58 -6.42 -8.76
CA LEU A 40 -5.85 -6.11 -7.52
C LEU A 40 -5.06 -7.31 -7.00
N ARG A 41 -5.28 -8.51 -7.53
CA ARG A 41 -4.82 -9.77 -6.94
C ARG A 41 -5.14 -9.89 -5.44
N TYR A 42 -6.28 -9.35 -5.03
CA TYR A 42 -6.67 -9.22 -3.63
C TYR A 42 -8.16 -9.46 -3.44
N LYS A 43 -8.58 -9.83 -2.23
CA LYS A 43 -9.99 -9.96 -1.85
C LYS A 43 -10.23 -9.22 -0.54
N PHE A 44 -11.27 -8.41 -0.49
CA PHE A 44 -11.63 -7.64 0.69
C PHE A 44 -12.50 -8.49 1.62
N SER A 45 -12.03 -8.75 2.84
CA SER A 45 -12.80 -9.44 3.88
C SER A 45 -13.68 -8.49 4.70
N ARG A 46 -13.47 -7.18 4.56
CA ARG A 46 -14.18 -6.08 5.24
C ARG A 46 -14.26 -4.88 4.30
N SER A 47 -14.85 -3.77 4.77
CA SER A 47 -14.90 -2.52 3.99
C SER A 47 -13.53 -2.14 3.41
N PRO A 48 -13.43 -1.89 2.08
CA PRO A 48 -12.17 -1.63 1.41
C PRO A 48 -11.61 -0.23 1.73
N ARG A 49 -12.43 0.67 2.28
CA ARG A 49 -12.08 2.09 2.52
C ARG A 49 -10.77 2.22 3.29
N GLY A 50 -10.61 1.48 4.39
CA GLY A 50 -9.41 1.56 5.21
C GLY A 50 -8.16 1.08 4.48
N VAL A 51 -8.27 -0.02 3.73
CA VAL A 51 -7.15 -0.58 2.95
C VAL A 51 -6.71 0.38 1.86
N LEU A 52 -7.67 0.96 1.11
CA LEU A 52 -7.38 1.90 0.04
C LEU A 52 -6.80 3.21 0.56
N LEU A 53 -7.39 3.83 1.59
CA LEU A 53 -6.88 5.09 2.12
C LEU A 53 -5.51 4.94 2.81
N ASN A 54 -5.20 3.78 3.39
CA ASN A 54 -3.86 3.53 3.92
C ASN A 54 -2.78 3.60 2.83
N THR A 55 -3.12 3.39 1.55
CA THR A 55 -2.15 3.53 0.43
C THR A 55 -1.75 4.98 0.16
N LEU A 56 -2.54 5.95 0.64
CA LEU A 56 -2.22 7.38 0.63
C LEU A 56 -1.48 7.83 1.91
N GLY A 57 -1.33 6.93 2.88
CA GLY A 57 -0.76 7.26 4.18
C GLY A 57 0.75 7.50 4.13
N GLN A 58 1.24 8.18 5.15
CA GLN A 58 2.67 8.33 5.40
C GLN A 58 3.27 7.04 5.97
N ALA A 59 4.57 6.87 5.78
CA ALA A 59 5.35 5.82 6.43
C ALA A 59 6.67 6.36 6.99
N ARG A 60 7.14 5.79 8.09
CA ARG A 60 8.43 6.13 8.72
C ARG A 60 9.10 4.88 9.27
N PHE A 61 10.37 4.70 8.96
CA PHE A 61 11.15 3.55 9.42
C PHE A 61 12.64 3.90 9.53
N LEU A 62 13.40 3.05 10.22
CA LEU A 62 14.84 3.18 10.36
C LEU A 62 15.52 2.20 9.40
N LEU A 63 16.47 2.68 8.59
CA LEU A 63 17.25 1.87 7.67
C LEU A 63 18.71 2.31 7.72
N ASN A 64 19.61 1.43 8.14
CA ASN A 64 21.06 1.69 8.24
C ASN A 64 21.37 2.99 9.00
N SER A 65 20.78 3.12 10.19
CA SER A 65 20.86 4.28 11.09
C SER A 65 20.28 5.59 10.54
N LYS A 66 19.57 5.54 9.41
CA LYS A 66 18.89 6.69 8.81
C LYS A 66 17.39 6.55 8.90
N THR A 67 16.73 7.57 9.43
CA THR A 67 15.28 7.67 9.39
C THR A 67 14.85 7.95 7.95
N VAL A 68 14.00 7.07 7.41
CA VAL A 68 13.35 7.25 6.11
C VAL A 68 11.90 7.62 6.37
N GLU A 69 11.48 8.73 5.77
CA GLU A 69 10.10 9.22 5.83
C GLU A 69 9.52 9.24 4.42
N ILE A 70 8.29 8.76 4.32
CA ILE A 70 7.48 8.73 3.11
C ILE A 70 6.26 9.59 3.38
N ASN A 71 6.08 10.60 2.54
CA ASN A 71 4.99 11.54 2.66
C ASN A 71 3.63 10.88 2.35
N ALA A 72 2.57 11.46 2.89
CA ALA A 72 1.21 11.13 2.47
C ALA A 72 0.96 11.59 1.02
N GLY A 73 -0.11 11.08 0.40
CA GLY A 73 -0.50 11.43 -0.98
C GLY A 73 -0.12 10.40 -2.04
N GLY A 74 0.20 9.17 -1.62
CA GLY A 74 0.43 8.03 -2.53
C GLY A 74 1.91 7.70 -2.78
N ASP A 75 2.85 8.48 -2.25
CA ASP A 75 4.29 8.20 -2.35
C ASP A 75 4.67 6.83 -1.77
N LEU A 76 3.88 6.32 -0.82
CA LEU A 76 4.02 4.98 -0.28
C LEU A 76 4.04 3.90 -1.35
N MET A 77 3.18 4.00 -2.36
CA MET A 77 3.13 3.01 -3.43
C MET A 77 4.36 3.09 -4.35
N LYS A 78 4.99 4.28 -4.47
CA LYS A 78 6.24 4.45 -5.23
C LYS A 78 7.44 3.81 -4.52
N SER A 79 7.39 3.68 -3.20
CA SER A 79 8.43 3.05 -2.38
C SER A 79 8.33 1.52 -2.33
N ALA A 80 7.27 0.94 -2.89
CA ALA A 80 7.08 -0.50 -2.87
C ALA A 80 8.19 -1.22 -3.65
N ARG A 81 8.60 -2.37 -3.15
CA ARG A 81 9.65 -3.20 -3.75
C ARG A 81 9.15 -4.60 -4.02
N ALA A 82 9.69 -5.23 -5.06
CA ALA A 82 9.55 -6.66 -5.26
C ALA A 82 10.23 -7.42 -4.10
N LEU A 83 9.67 -8.57 -3.75
CA LEU A 83 10.14 -9.42 -2.66
C LEU A 83 10.27 -10.85 -3.18
N ASP A 84 11.46 -11.42 -3.06
CA ASP A 84 11.87 -12.69 -3.67
C ASP A 84 12.24 -13.78 -2.65
N PHE A 85 12.09 -13.50 -1.35
CA PHE A 85 12.44 -14.42 -0.28
C PHE A 85 11.54 -15.67 -0.17
N LEU A 86 10.42 -15.73 -0.92
CA LEU A 86 9.56 -16.91 -1.05
C LEU A 86 9.48 -17.34 -2.52
N PRO A 87 10.40 -18.21 -2.99
CA PRO A 87 10.33 -18.77 -4.33
C PRO A 87 8.96 -19.42 -4.59
N GLY A 88 8.35 -19.10 -5.72
CA GLY A 88 7.00 -19.55 -6.08
C GLY A 88 5.89 -18.52 -5.84
N PHE A 89 6.17 -17.44 -5.11
CA PHE A 89 5.23 -16.32 -4.97
C PHE A 89 5.78 -15.05 -5.62
N ALA A 90 4.95 -14.39 -6.43
CA ALA A 90 5.25 -13.05 -6.95
C ALA A 90 4.78 -12.00 -5.94
N LEU A 91 5.66 -11.60 -5.02
CA LEU A 91 5.33 -10.69 -3.93
C LEU A 91 5.92 -9.29 -4.15
N GLU A 92 5.19 -8.30 -3.65
CA GLU A 92 5.65 -6.94 -3.49
C GLU A 92 5.30 -6.46 -2.07
N GLY A 93 6.06 -5.50 -1.55
CA GLY A 93 5.78 -4.94 -0.25
C GLY A 93 6.21 -3.50 -0.08
N PHE A 94 5.50 -2.82 0.79
CA PHE A 94 5.67 -1.42 1.11
C PHE A 94 5.62 -1.23 2.63
N ALA A 95 6.15 -0.10 3.10
CA ALA A 95 6.25 0.19 4.52
C ALA A 95 4.87 0.34 5.18
N ASN A 96 4.79 0.01 6.47
CA ASN A 96 3.68 0.38 7.33
C ASN A 96 3.90 1.79 7.90
N ARG A 97 2.90 2.30 8.63
CA ARG A 97 2.87 3.66 9.18
C ARG A 97 4.15 4.07 9.89
N ASP A 98 4.42 3.57 11.08
CA ASP A 98 5.58 4.02 11.86
C ASP A 98 6.23 2.81 12.50
N SER A 99 7.38 2.43 11.96
CA SER A 99 8.15 1.27 12.40
C SER A 99 9.07 1.62 13.57
N ILE A 100 9.46 2.89 13.72
CA ILE A 100 10.46 3.31 14.72
C ILE A 100 9.96 3.06 16.15
N ARG A 101 8.66 3.25 16.41
CA ARG A 101 8.05 2.96 17.72
C ARG A 101 8.28 1.52 18.21
N TYR A 102 8.50 0.57 17.30
CA TYR A 102 8.70 -0.83 17.67
C TYR A 102 10.10 -1.06 18.22
N ALA A 103 11.05 -0.17 17.93
CA ALA A 103 12.39 -0.26 18.51
C ALA A 103 12.34 -0.11 20.03
N GLU A 104 11.57 0.86 20.52
CA GLU A 104 11.33 1.07 21.95
C GLU A 104 10.48 -0.06 22.53
N LEU A 105 9.37 -0.42 21.86
CA LEU A 105 8.45 -1.46 22.33
C LEU A 105 9.13 -2.82 22.54
N TYR A 106 10.11 -3.14 21.70
CA TYR A 106 10.84 -4.41 21.75
C TYR A 106 12.19 -4.32 22.45
N GLY A 107 12.55 -3.17 23.02
CA GLY A 107 13.81 -3.01 23.75
C GLY A 107 15.07 -3.03 22.87
N ILE A 108 14.96 -2.78 21.57
CA ILE A 108 16.08 -2.82 20.60
C ILE A 108 16.51 -1.42 20.13
N ALA A 109 15.95 -0.34 20.69
CA ALA A 109 16.22 1.03 20.24
C ALA A 109 17.70 1.47 20.36
N ALA A 110 18.45 0.90 21.31
CA ALA A 110 19.86 1.26 21.54
C ALA A 110 20.85 0.52 20.62
N GLU A 111 20.38 -0.48 19.87
CA GLU A 111 21.23 -1.44 19.15
C GLU A 111 20.81 -1.64 17.69
N ALA A 112 19.52 -1.58 17.38
CA ALA A 112 19.02 -1.78 16.04
C ALA A 112 19.30 -0.55 15.16
N HIS A 113 20.10 -0.73 14.11
CA HIS A 113 20.30 0.28 13.08
C HIS A 113 19.24 0.20 11.96
N THR A 114 18.44 -0.87 11.91
CA THR A 114 17.35 -1.03 10.95
C THR A 114 16.11 -1.55 11.67
N VAL A 115 14.99 -0.84 11.51
CA VAL A 115 13.69 -1.20 12.09
C VAL A 115 12.61 -0.92 11.06
N PHE A 116 12.11 -1.98 10.44
CA PHE A 116 11.17 -1.92 9.33
C PHE A 116 10.00 -2.88 9.56
N ARG A 117 8.78 -2.37 9.41
CA ARG A 117 7.57 -3.18 9.27
C ARG A 117 6.88 -2.84 7.96
N GLY A 118 6.45 -3.86 7.22
CA GLY A 118 5.77 -3.70 5.94
C GLY A 118 4.57 -4.59 5.73
N THR A 119 3.82 -4.26 4.68
CA THR A 119 2.69 -5.03 4.18
C THR A 119 3.09 -5.81 2.94
N LEU A 120 2.63 -7.06 2.82
CA LEU A 120 2.78 -7.90 1.63
C LEU A 120 1.54 -7.84 0.73
N ARG A 121 1.78 -7.84 -0.58
CA ARG A 121 0.77 -8.00 -1.64
C ARG A 121 1.33 -8.87 -2.77
N PHE A 122 0.44 -9.41 -3.60
CA PHE A 122 0.85 -10.02 -4.86
C PHE A 122 1.23 -8.95 -5.87
N SER A 123 2.22 -9.24 -6.69
CA SER A 123 2.77 -8.33 -7.68
C SER A 123 1.71 -7.78 -8.62
N GLY A 124 1.67 -6.45 -8.79
CA GLY A 124 0.69 -5.76 -9.62
C GLY A 124 -0.40 -5.05 -8.83
N TYR A 125 -0.58 -5.36 -7.54
CA TYR A 125 -1.48 -4.59 -6.67
C TYR A 125 -1.07 -3.11 -6.62
N VAL A 126 0.22 -2.82 -6.43
CA VAL A 126 0.81 -1.47 -6.36
C VAL A 126 0.55 -0.72 -7.65
N ARG A 127 0.80 -1.35 -8.81
CA ARG A 127 0.54 -0.73 -10.12
C ARG A 127 -0.94 -0.34 -10.26
N THR A 128 -1.85 -1.24 -9.91
CA THR A 128 -3.29 -0.97 -9.96
C THR A 128 -3.69 0.15 -9.01
N ILE A 129 -3.20 0.15 -7.77
CA ILE A 129 -3.46 1.23 -6.81
C ILE A 129 -2.92 2.57 -7.32
N GLN A 130 -1.71 2.62 -7.87
CA GLN A 130 -1.15 3.85 -8.43
C GLN A 130 -2.02 4.41 -9.56
N ALA A 131 -2.55 3.54 -10.43
CA ALA A 131 -3.49 3.97 -11.47
C ALA A 131 -4.78 4.56 -10.87
N LEU A 132 -5.36 3.90 -9.85
CA LEU A 132 -6.54 4.42 -9.15
C LEU A 132 -6.26 5.76 -8.44
N GLN A 133 -5.08 5.93 -7.84
CA GLN A 133 -4.66 7.19 -7.21
C GLN A 133 -4.51 8.30 -8.24
N LYS A 134 -3.85 8.04 -9.38
CA LYS A 134 -3.68 9.02 -10.47
C LYS A 134 -5.01 9.47 -11.07
N LEU A 135 -5.98 8.56 -11.18
CA LEU A 135 -7.34 8.87 -11.64
C LEU A 135 -8.19 9.61 -10.61
N GLY A 136 -7.73 9.80 -9.37
CA GLY A 136 -8.52 10.43 -8.31
C GLY A 136 -9.63 9.53 -7.73
N LEU A 137 -9.57 8.21 -7.99
CA LEU A 137 -10.54 7.24 -7.46
C LEU A 137 -10.31 6.87 -6.00
N ILE A 138 -9.12 7.21 -5.47
CA ILE A 138 -8.79 7.07 -4.05
C ILE A 138 -8.58 8.49 -3.51
N ASP A 139 -9.67 9.14 -3.11
CA ASP A 139 -9.67 10.45 -2.47
C ASP A 139 -10.51 10.37 -1.18
N PRO A 140 -9.99 10.83 -0.02
CA PRO A 140 -10.79 10.89 1.20
C PRO A 140 -11.89 11.96 1.18
N ASN A 141 -11.81 12.94 0.28
CA ASN A 141 -12.73 14.06 0.17
C ASN A 141 -13.94 13.71 -0.72
N PRO A 142 -15.15 14.24 -0.40
CA PRO A 142 -16.31 14.07 -1.26
C PRO A 142 -16.09 14.71 -2.64
N HIS A 143 -16.44 13.99 -3.70
CA HIS A 143 -16.45 14.54 -5.06
C HIS A 143 -17.83 15.19 -5.37
N PRO A 144 -17.89 16.40 -5.95
CA PRO A 144 -19.16 17.09 -6.24
C PRO A 144 -20.15 16.25 -7.06
N CYS A 145 -19.67 15.51 -8.07
CA CYS A 145 -20.50 14.63 -8.90
C CYS A 145 -21.14 13.45 -8.16
N LEU A 146 -20.65 13.11 -6.95
CA LEU A 146 -21.17 12.00 -6.14
C LEU A 146 -22.00 12.50 -4.94
N HIS A 147 -22.49 13.74 -4.99
CA HIS A 147 -23.29 14.28 -3.91
C HIS A 147 -24.59 13.47 -3.72
N PRO A 148 -25.01 13.12 -2.49
CA PRO A 148 -26.19 12.26 -2.26
C PRO A 148 -27.53 12.83 -2.76
N LYS A 149 -27.59 14.14 -3.01
CA LYS A 149 -28.74 14.84 -3.61
C LYS A 149 -28.53 15.23 -5.08
N GLY A 150 -27.45 14.76 -5.69
CA GLY A 150 -27.14 14.99 -7.10
C GLY A 150 -27.93 14.06 -8.03
N PRO A 151 -27.84 14.27 -9.35
CA PRO A 151 -28.38 13.32 -10.32
C PRO A 151 -27.65 11.98 -10.21
N GLU A 152 -28.33 10.89 -10.56
CA GLU A 152 -27.67 9.60 -10.77
C GLU A 152 -26.71 9.73 -11.96
N ILE A 153 -25.49 9.21 -11.80
CA ILE A 153 -24.48 9.19 -12.86
C ILE A 153 -23.95 7.76 -13.03
N SER A 154 -23.60 7.41 -14.26
CA SER A 154 -22.91 6.17 -14.57
C SER A 154 -21.42 6.25 -14.20
N TRP A 155 -20.77 5.09 -14.05
CA TRP A 155 -19.32 5.03 -13.91
C TRP A 155 -18.58 5.71 -15.06
N ARG A 156 -19.09 5.57 -16.29
CA ARG A 156 -18.46 6.19 -17.48
C ARG A 156 -18.45 7.71 -17.36
N GLU A 157 -19.59 8.30 -17.01
CA GLU A 157 -19.70 9.75 -16.80
C GLU A 157 -18.83 10.23 -15.64
N PHE A 158 -18.74 9.45 -14.56
CA PHE A 158 -17.87 9.77 -13.45
C PHE A 158 -16.38 9.76 -13.85
N ILE A 159 -15.91 8.72 -14.57
CA ILE A 159 -14.54 8.69 -15.07
C ILE A 159 -14.27 9.85 -16.04
N CYS A 160 -15.20 10.15 -16.96
CA CYS A 160 -15.09 11.32 -17.84
C CYS A 160 -14.89 12.62 -17.04
N SER A 161 -15.67 12.81 -15.95
CA SER A 161 -15.51 13.96 -15.06
C SER A 161 -14.13 14.01 -14.41
N LEU A 162 -13.58 12.87 -13.98
CA LEU A 162 -12.25 12.81 -13.35
C LEU A 162 -11.12 13.13 -14.32
N VAL A 163 -11.27 12.76 -15.60
CA VAL A 163 -10.27 13.02 -16.64
C VAL A 163 -10.52 14.31 -17.44
N GLY A 164 -11.49 15.13 -17.03
CA GLY A 164 -11.80 16.42 -17.64
C GLY A 164 -12.45 16.35 -19.02
N LEU A 165 -13.15 15.25 -19.34
CA LEU A 165 -13.87 15.06 -20.60
C LEU A 165 -15.32 15.54 -20.49
N SER A 166 -15.84 16.08 -21.59
CA SER A 166 -17.23 16.54 -21.70
C SER A 166 -18.16 15.43 -22.20
N HIS A 167 -19.49 15.64 -22.15
CA HIS A 167 -20.46 14.63 -22.63
C HIS A 167 -20.30 14.27 -24.12
N SER A 168 -19.80 15.18 -24.96
CA SER A 168 -19.53 14.89 -26.38
C SER A 168 -18.31 13.97 -26.58
N ASP A 169 -17.41 13.92 -25.60
CA ASP A 169 -16.22 13.04 -25.60
C ASP A 169 -16.51 11.67 -24.99
N ILE A 170 -17.81 11.40 -24.79
CA ILE A 170 -18.49 10.12 -24.64
C ILE A 170 -17.65 8.89 -24.96
N PHE A 171 -17.21 8.86 -26.23
CA PHE A 171 -16.74 7.70 -26.97
C PHE A 171 -15.67 6.89 -26.23
N TYR A 172 -15.81 5.57 -26.31
CA TYR A 172 -14.98 4.65 -25.56
C TYR A 172 -13.48 4.83 -25.86
N GLU A 173 -13.12 5.08 -27.11
CA GLU A 173 -11.74 5.28 -27.54
C GLU A 173 -11.12 6.58 -26.97
N ASN A 174 -11.88 7.69 -26.97
CA ASN A 174 -11.42 8.95 -26.39
C ASN A 174 -11.19 8.81 -24.88
N LEU A 175 -12.14 8.16 -24.20
CA LEU A 175 -12.03 7.88 -22.77
C LEU A 175 -10.82 6.98 -22.47
N LEU A 176 -10.64 5.90 -23.24
CA LEU A 176 -9.52 4.98 -23.07
C LEU A 176 -8.18 5.69 -23.28
N SER A 177 -8.05 6.51 -24.32
CA SER A 177 -6.85 7.31 -24.57
C SER A 177 -6.56 8.23 -23.39
N LYS A 178 -7.57 8.98 -22.90
CA LYS A 178 -7.37 9.94 -21.82
C LYS A 178 -7.03 9.30 -20.49
N VAL A 179 -7.64 8.15 -20.19
CA VAL A 179 -7.31 7.34 -19.01
C VAL A 179 -5.87 6.84 -19.12
N SER A 180 -5.47 6.34 -20.29
CA SER A 180 -4.11 5.85 -20.56
C SER A 180 -3.06 6.95 -20.35
N ASP A 181 -3.30 8.14 -20.89
CA ASP A 181 -2.47 9.34 -20.66
C ASP A 181 -2.35 9.68 -19.17
N CYS A 182 -3.47 9.63 -18.43
CA CYS A 182 -3.51 9.94 -17.00
C CYS A 182 -2.71 8.93 -16.16
N VAL A 183 -2.84 7.63 -16.46
CA VAL A 183 -2.15 6.57 -15.71
C VAL A 183 -0.71 6.35 -16.17
N GLY A 184 -0.34 6.85 -17.36
CA GLY A 184 0.97 6.73 -17.98
C GLY A 184 1.24 5.33 -18.53
N VAL A 185 0.26 4.76 -19.25
CA VAL A 185 0.34 3.45 -19.92
C VAL A 185 0.05 3.61 -21.39
#